data_AF-A0A0F6TWT4-F1
#
_entry.id   AF-A0A0F6TWT4-F1
#
_cell.length_a   1.000
_cell.length_b   1.000
_cell.length_c   1.000
_cell.angle_alpha   90.00
_cell.angle_beta   90.00
_cell.angle_gamma   90.00
#
_symmetry.space_group_name_H-M   'P 1'
#
loop_
_entity.id
_entity.type
_entity.pdbx_description
1 polymer ?
#
loop_
_entity_poly.entity_id
_entity_poly.type
_entity_poly.pdbx_seq_one_letter_code
_entity_poly.pdbx_strand_id
1 'polypeptide(L)'
;MELLCPAGNLPALKAAIENGADAVYIGLKDDTNARHFAGLNFTEKKLQEAVSFVHQHRRKLHIAINTFAHPDGYARWQRAVDMAAQLGADALILADLAMLEYAAVRYPHIERHVSVQASATNEEAINFYHRNFDVARVVLPRVLSIHQVKQLARVTPVPLEVFAFGSLCIMAEGRCYLSSYLTGESPNTVGACSPARFVRWQQTPQGLESRLNEVLIDRYQDGENAGYPTLCKGRYLVDGERYHALEEPTSLNTLELLPELLAANIASVKIEGRQRSPAYVSQVAKVWRQAIDRCIADPQNYAPQAVWMETLGAMSEGTQTTLGAYHRKWQ
;
A
#
# COMPACT_ATOMS: atom_id res chain seq x y z
N MET A 1 13.12 -3.71 13.06
CA MET A 1 12.15 -3.72 11.94
C MET A 1 10.85 -3.10 12.44
N GLU A 2 10.43 -2.01 11.80
CA GLU A 2 9.20 -1.28 12.09
C GLU A 2 7.99 -2.00 11.46
N LEU A 3 6.87 -2.09 12.19
CA LEU A 3 5.58 -2.47 11.63
C LEU A 3 4.77 -1.22 11.26
N LEU A 4 4.62 -0.97 9.95
CA LEU A 4 3.83 0.14 9.41
C LEU A 4 2.44 -0.34 8.98
N CYS A 5 1.40 0.08 9.72
CA CYS A 5 0.02 -0.33 9.47
C CYS A 5 -0.83 0.75 8.76
N PRO A 6 -1.81 0.36 7.94
CA PRO A 6 -2.69 1.29 7.25
C PRO A 6 -3.85 1.75 8.13
N ALA A 7 -4.30 2.98 7.94
CA ALA A 7 -5.61 3.41 8.46
C ALA A 7 -6.32 4.37 7.50
N GLY A 8 -7.58 4.07 7.18
CA GLY A 8 -8.46 4.95 6.42
C GLY A 8 -9.36 5.83 7.29
N ASN A 9 -9.37 5.62 8.61
CA ASN A 9 -10.16 6.39 9.57
C ASN A 9 -9.59 6.23 11.00
N LEU A 10 -10.08 7.05 11.93
CA LEU A 10 -9.63 7.04 13.34
C LEU A 10 -9.81 5.67 14.03
N PRO A 11 -10.95 4.96 13.92
CA PRO A 11 -11.07 3.63 14.51
C PRO A 11 -10.01 2.63 14.02
N ALA A 12 -9.72 2.60 12.71
CA ALA A 12 -8.67 1.74 12.16
C ALA A 12 -7.28 2.14 12.66
N LEU A 13 -7.02 3.45 12.81
CA LEU A 13 -5.77 3.96 13.37
C LEU A 13 -5.59 3.50 14.82
N LYS A 14 -6.62 3.64 15.66
CA LYS A 14 -6.58 3.22 17.07
C LYS A 14 -6.34 1.71 17.15
N ALA A 15 -7.08 0.94 16.34
CA ALA A 15 -6.92 -0.51 16.24
C ALA A 15 -5.49 -0.94 15.85
N ALA A 16 -4.83 -0.25 14.91
CA ALA A 16 -3.45 -0.54 14.54
C ALA A 16 -2.48 -0.34 15.72
N ILE A 17 -2.56 0.82 16.37
CA ILE A 17 -1.68 1.20 17.49
C ILE A 17 -1.87 0.26 18.68
N GLU A 18 -3.12 -0.02 19.05
CA GLU A 18 -3.47 -0.91 20.17
C GLU A 18 -3.03 -2.36 19.93
N ASN A 19 -2.82 -2.76 18.67
CA ASN A 19 -2.38 -4.10 18.29
C ASN A 19 -0.90 -4.15 17.85
N GLY A 20 -0.11 -3.15 18.21
CA GLY A 20 1.34 -3.21 18.16
C GLY A 20 2.00 -2.61 16.92
N ALA A 21 1.28 -1.83 16.12
CA ALA A 21 1.90 -1.03 15.07
C ALA A 21 2.93 -0.05 15.68
N ASP A 22 4.13 0.00 15.10
CA ASP A 22 5.16 0.97 15.48
C ASP A 22 4.88 2.34 14.84
N ALA A 23 4.29 2.31 13.65
CA ALA A 23 3.85 3.47 12.90
C ALA A 23 2.52 3.18 12.18
N VAL A 24 1.74 4.22 11.93
CA VAL A 24 0.52 4.14 11.11
C VAL A 24 0.62 5.11 9.95
N TYR A 25 0.24 4.68 8.74
CA TYR A 25 0.11 5.58 7.60
C TYR A 25 -1.34 5.84 7.20
N ILE A 26 -1.63 7.10 6.90
CA ILE A 26 -2.95 7.60 6.51
C ILE A 26 -2.90 8.37 5.20
N GLY A 27 -4.06 8.82 4.72
CA GLY A 27 -4.21 9.75 3.60
C GLY A 27 -5.14 10.89 3.97
N LEU A 28 -5.02 12.01 3.24
CA LEU A 28 -5.92 13.15 3.35
C LEU A 28 -7.20 12.91 2.54
N LYS A 29 -8.29 13.58 2.93
CA LYS A 29 -9.60 13.43 2.29
C LYS A 29 -9.68 14.23 0.98
N ASP A 30 -8.77 13.93 0.07
CA ASP A 30 -8.64 14.47 -1.28
C ASP A 30 -7.85 13.49 -2.17
N ASP A 31 -7.57 13.91 -3.40
CA ASP A 31 -6.87 13.15 -4.45
C ASP A 31 -5.35 13.23 -4.37
N THR A 32 -4.78 13.80 -3.31
CA THR A 32 -3.32 13.89 -3.14
C THR A 32 -2.66 12.56 -2.76
N ASN A 33 -3.46 11.51 -2.55
CA ASN A 33 -2.99 10.19 -2.16
C ASN A 33 -3.74 9.06 -2.87
N ALA A 34 -3.04 7.95 -3.07
CA ALA A 34 -3.67 6.71 -3.52
C ALA A 34 -4.71 6.22 -2.50
N ARG A 35 -5.66 5.40 -2.92
CA ARG A 35 -6.81 4.97 -2.11
C ARG A 35 -7.76 6.11 -1.71
N HIS A 36 -7.87 7.13 -2.55
CA HIS A 36 -8.90 8.16 -2.39
C HIS A 36 -10.28 7.58 -2.74
N PHE A 37 -11.01 7.14 -1.71
CA PHE A 37 -12.38 6.65 -1.82
C PHE A 37 -13.32 7.43 -0.92
N ALA A 38 -14.59 7.54 -1.33
CA ALA A 38 -15.61 8.21 -0.55
C ALA A 38 -15.76 7.56 0.84
N GLY A 39 -15.87 8.40 1.88
CA GLY A 39 -16.03 7.96 3.26
C GLY A 39 -14.74 7.58 4.00
N LEU A 40 -13.61 7.54 3.31
CA LEU A 40 -12.28 7.31 3.91
C LEU A 40 -11.49 8.62 4.04
N ASN A 41 -10.32 8.49 4.65
CA ASN A 41 -9.29 9.49 4.84
C ASN A 41 -9.65 10.62 5.82
N PHE A 42 -8.63 11.40 6.14
CA PHE A 42 -8.64 12.33 7.26
C PHE A 42 -8.87 13.75 6.76
N THR A 43 -9.80 14.45 7.42
CA THR A 43 -9.89 15.90 7.37
C THR A 43 -8.87 16.49 8.34
N GLU A 44 -8.57 17.79 8.22
CA GLU A 44 -7.68 18.52 9.13
C GLU A 44 -8.00 18.27 10.61
N LYS A 45 -9.27 18.42 11.01
CA LYS A 45 -9.72 18.15 12.38
C LYS A 45 -9.45 16.71 12.84
N LYS A 46 -9.70 15.72 11.98
CA LYS A 46 -9.44 14.30 12.32
C LYS A 46 -7.94 14.00 12.33
N LEU A 47 -7.16 14.69 11.51
CA LEU A 47 -5.71 14.57 11.48
C LEU A 47 -5.10 15.07 12.81
N GLN A 48 -5.57 16.19 13.34
CA GLN A 48 -5.13 16.67 14.66
C GLN A 48 -5.42 15.66 15.78
N GLU A 49 -6.59 15.01 15.77
CA GLU A 49 -6.90 13.92 16.71
C GLU A 49 -5.96 12.72 16.50
N ALA A 50 -5.70 12.35 15.25
CA ALA A 50 -4.82 11.23 14.91
C ALA A 50 -3.40 11.45 15.43
N VAL A 51 -2.81 12.61 15.15
CA VAL A 51 -1.46 12.98 15.63
C VAL A 51 -1.40 12.90 17.15
N SER A 52 -2.36 13.55 17.82
CA SER A 52 -2.41 13.56 19.29
C SER A 52 -2.46 12.15 19.87
N PHE A 53 -3.33 11.28 19.31
CA PHE A 53 -3.45 9.89 19.76
C PHE A 53 -2.17 9.08 19.51
N VAL A 54 -1.60 9.17 18.31
CA VAL A 54 -0.39 8.41 17.93
C VAL A 54 0.81 8.79 18.79
N HIS A 55 1.03 10.09 19.00
CA HIS A 55 2.15 10.58 19.83
C HIS A 55 1.97 10.29 21.32
N GLN A 56 0.73 10.32 21.84
CA GLN A 56 0.44 9.87 23.22
C GLN A 56 0.85 8.41 23.46
N HIS A 57 0.77 7.57 22.42
CA HIS A 57 1.22 6.18 22.46
C HIS A 57 2.70 5.99 22.09
N ARG A 58 3.45 7.09 21.89
CA ARG A 58 4.87 7.11 21.48
C ARG A 58 5.12 6.36 20.17
N ARG A 59 4.18 6.45 19.24
CA ARG A 59 4.26 5.87 17.89
C ARG A 59 4.38 6.96 16.85
N LYS A 60 4.63 6.57 15.60
CA LYS A 60 4.81 7.50 14.47
C LYS A 60 3.58 7.56 13.56
N LEU A 61 3.28 8.75 13.04
CA LEU A 61 2.25 8.98 12.03
C LEU A 61 2.91 9.35 10.70
N HIS A 62 2.68 8.51 9.69
CA HIS A 62 3.11 8.79 8.32
C HIS A 62 1.92 9.27 7.48
N ILE A 63 2.12 10.29 6.64
CA ILE A 63 1.05 10.80 5.77
C ILE A 63 1.45 10.59 4.32
N ALA A 64 0.62 9.86 3.58
CA ALA A 64 0.84 9.72 2.15
C ALA A 64 0.25 10.91 1.39
N ILE A 65 1.09 11.49 0.54
CA ILE A 65 0.75 12.54 -0.42
C ILE A 65 1.42 12.11 -1.74
N ASN A 66 1.03 10.92 -2.20
CA ASN A 66 1.82 10.12 -3.13
C ASN A 66 1.28 10.05 -4.56
N THR A 67 0.21 10.76 -4.90
CA THR A 67 -0.20 10.97 -6.29
C THR A 67 0.61 12.09 -6.93
N PHE A 68 0.56 12.17 -8.27
CA PHE A 68 1.31 13.15 -9.05
C PHE A 68 0.49 14.41 -9.27
N ALA A 69 1.12 15.57 -9.04
CA ALA A 69 0.43 16.85 -9.09
C ALA A 69 0.17 17.28 -10.54
N HIS A 70 -1.04 17.76 -10.82
CA HIS A 70 -1.37 18.36 -12.12
C HIS A 70 -1.09 19.86 -12.12
N PRO A 71 -0.69 20.47 -13.27
CA PRO A 71 -0.47 21.91 -13.37
C PRO A 71 -1.63 22.75 -12.84
N ASP A 72 -2.87 22.40 -13.20
CA ASP A 72 -4.08 23.14 -12.81
C ASP A 72 -4.49 22.94 -11.33
N GLY A 73 -3.75 22.12 -10.59
CA GLY A 73 -4.07 21.75 -9.20
C GLY A 73 -2.87 21.71 -8.27
N TYR A 74 -1.68 22.10 -8.73
CA TYR A 74 -0.40 21.88 -8.04
C TYR A 74 -0.39 22.39 -6.59
N ALA A 75 -0.94 23.59 -6.36
CA ALA A 75 -1.03 24.19 -5.03
C ALA A 75 -1.80 23.34 -4.00
N ARG A 76 -2.65 22.40 -4.45
CA ARG A 76 -3.34 21.45 -3.57
C ARG A 76 -2.36 20.50 -2.89
N TRP A 77 -1.40 19.94 -3.64
CA TRP A 77 -0.38 19.07 -3.07
C TRP A 77 0.56 19.83 -2.15
N GLN A 78 0.92 21.08 -2.48
CA GLN A 78 1.69 21.94 -1.57
C GLN A 78 0.95 22.17 -0.24
N ARG A 79 -0.35 22.49 -0.29
CA ARG A 79 -1.17 22.62 0.92
C ARG A 79 -1.28 21.32 1.72
N ALA A 80 -1.37 20.19 1.04
CA ALA A 80 -1.35 18.88 1.70
C ALA A 80 -0.03 18.64 2.45
N VAL A 81 1.11 18.97 1.83
CA VAL A 81 2.43 18.89 2.46
C VAL A 81 2.52 19.84 3.65
N ASP A 82 2.11 21.10 3.46
CA ASP A 82 2.11 22.11 4.51
C ASP A 82 1.25 21.68 5.72
N MET A 83 0.03 21.21 5.47
CA MET A 83 -0.90 20.76 6.51
C MET A 83 -0.35 19.53 7.25
N ALA A 84 0.16 18.53 6.52
CA ALA A 84 0.76 17.35 7.12
C ALA A 84 1.93 17.71 8.03
N ALA A 85 2.80 18.61 7.57
CA ALA A 85 3.96 19.07 8.30
C ALA A 85 3.59 19.87 9.56
N GLN A 86 2.73 20.88 9.41
CA GLN A 86 2.32 21.77 10.51
C GLN A 86 1.56 21.04 11.62
N LEU A 87 0.79 20.01 11.26
CA LEU A 87 0.02 19.24 12.23
C LEU A 87 0.82 18.13 12.91
N GLY A 88 2.08 17.90 12.52
CA GLY A 88 2.99 16.98 13.22
C GLY A 88 3.08 15.58 12.63
N ALA A 89 3.04 15.44 11.30
CA ALA A 89 3.46 14.19 10.67
C ALA A 89 4.93 13.87 10.95
N ASP A 90 5.24 12.62 11.29
CA ASP A 90 6.61 12.15 11.49
C ASP A 90 7.31 11.87 10.15
N ALA A 91 6.55 11.44 9.14
CA ALA A 91 7.05 11.22 7.79
C ALA A 91 6.02 11.52 6.70
N LEU A 92 6.50 12.00 5.56
CA LEU A 92 5.73 12.18 4.33
C LEU A 92 6.08 11.09 3.33
N ILE A 93 5.08 10.36 2.83
CA ILE A 93 5.25 9.35 1.78
C ILE A 93 4.91 10.02 0.44
N LEU A 94 5.92 10.31 -0.39
CA LEU A 94 5.83 11.16 -1.58
C LEU A 94 6.33 10.42 -2.83
N ALA A 95 5.80 10.75 -4.01
CA ALA A 95 6.23 10.17 -5.30
C ALA A 95 6.66 11.23 -6.31
N ASP A 96 5.91 12.33 -6.37
CA ASP A 96 6.13 13.44 -7.27
C ASP A 96 7.45 14.18 -6.93
N LEU A 97 8.30 14.39 -7.94
CA LEU A 97 9.61 15.02 -7.76
C LEU A 97 9.51 16.45 -7.22
N ALA A 98 8.51 17.20 -7.67
CA ALA A 98 8.32 18.57 -7.24
C ALA A 98 7.79 18.62 -5.79
N MET A 99 6.99 17.62 -5.37
CA MET A 99 6.60 17.50 -3.95
C MET A 99 7.73 17.05 -3.05
N LEU A 100 8.60 16.15 -3.53
CA LEU A 100 9.81 15.76 -2.81
C LEU A 100 10.74 16.97 -2.61
N GLU A 101 10.99 17.76 -3.65
CA GLU A 101 11.76 19.00 -3.58
C GLU A 101 11.11 20.02 -2.64
N TYR A 102 9.81 20.27 -2.81
CA TYR A 102 9.07 21.22 -1.99
C TYR A 102 9.15 20.87 -0.49
N ALA A 103 8.96 19.59 -0.14
CA ALA A 103 9.09 19.11 1.23
C ALA A 103 10.54 19.21 1.75
N ALA A 104 11.54 18.88 0.93
CA ALA A 104 12.94 18.94 1.32
C ALA A 104 13.40 20.37 1.63
N VAL A 105 12.98 21.35 0.82
CA VAL A 105 13.33 22.76 1.00
C VAL A 105 12.58 23.39 2.18
N ARG A 106 11.26 23.16 2.28
CA ARG A 106 10.40 23.88 3.24
C ARG A 106 10.34 23.22 4.61
N TYR A 107 10.43 21.90 4.66
CA TYR A 107 10.32 21.10 5.89
C TYR A 107 11.48 20.09 6.00
N PRO A 108 12.74 20.57 6.05
CA PRO A 108 13.92 19.70 6.03
C PRO A 108 13.95 18.71 7.20
N HIS A 109 13.32 19.05 8.32
CA HIS A 109 13.26 18.26 9.56
C HIS A 109 12.28 17.09 9.53
N ILE A 110 11.37 17.02 8.55
CA ILE A 110 10.39 15.93 8.44
C ILE A 110 10.97 14.84 7.54
N GLU A 111 10.86 13.58 7.98
CA GLU A 111 11.32 12.45 7.17
C GLU A 111 10.54 12.40 5.85
N ARG A 112 11.26 12.21 4.74
CA ARG A 112 10.68 12.01 3.41
C ARG A 112 10.89 10.56 3.01
N HIS A 113 9.81 9.84 2.75
CA HIS A 113 9.84 8.46 2.29
C HIS A 113 9.40 8.41 0.83
N VAL A 114 10.20 7.77 -0.04
CA VAL A 114 9.83 7.58 -1.44
C VAL A 114 8.74 6.52 -1.52
N SER A 115 7.57 6.93 -1.97
CA SER A 115 6.42 6.08 -2.23
C SER A 115 6.73 5.06 -3.31
N VAL A 116 6.14 3.88 -3.18
CA VAL A 116 6.15 2.85 -4.22
C VAL A 116 5.61 3.35 -5.57
N GLN A 117 4.80 4.43 -5.58
CA GLN A 117 4.33 5.06 -6.82
C GLN A 117 5.45 5.64 -7.69
N ALA A 118 6.62 5.94 -7.12
CA ALA A 118 7.80 6.35 -7.89
C ALA A 118 8.47 5.19 -8.65
N SER A 119 8.19 3.93 -8.27
CA SER A 119 8.77 2.73 -8.88
C SER A 119 10.31 2.73 -8.87
N ALA A 120 10.92 3.09 -7.73
CA ALA A 120 12.37 3.04 -7.55
C ALA A 120 12.83 1.57 -7.41
N THR A 121 13.42 1.01 -8.48
CA THR A 121 13.73 -0.43 -8.59
C THR A 121 15.22 -0.75 -8.71
N ASN A 122 16.08 0.27 -8.78
CA ASN A 122 17.53 0.13 -8.92
C ASN A 122 18.27 1.12 -8.02
N GLU A 123 19.57 0.89 -7.87
CA GLU A 123 20.45 1.67 -7.02
C GLU A 123 20.52 3.14 -7.46
N GLU A 124 20.63 3.40 -8.76
CA GLU A 124 20.79 4.76 -9.31
C GLU A 124 19.57 5.63 -9.03
N ALA A 125 18.35 5.07 -9.17
CA ALA A 125 17.11 5.76 -8.83
C ALA A 125 17.07 6.08 -7.34
N ILE A 126 17.43 5.13 -6.47
CA ILE A 126 17.46 5.34 -5.02
C ILE A 126 18.49 6.41 -4.63
N ASN A 127 19.69 6.34 -5.21
CA ASN A 127 20.75 7.35 -5.02
C ASN A 127 20.35 8.72 -5.57
N PHE A 128 19.55 8.78 -6.62
CA PHE A 128 18.99 10.03 -7.12
C PHE A 128 18.05 10.66 -6.08
N TYR A 129 17.11 9.90 -5.53
CA TYR A 129 16.20 10.41 -4.51
C TYR A 129 16.95 10.86 -3.25
N HIS A 130 17.93 10.06 -2.80
CA HIS A 130 18.74 10.38 -1.62
C HIS A 130 19.53 11.68 -1.81
N ARG A 131 20.29 11.82 -2.91
CA ARG A 131 21.14 13.00 -3.13
C ARG A 131 20.37 14.30 -3.34
N ASN A 132 19.20 14.25 -3.97
CA ASN A 132 18.48 15.46 -4.37
C ASN A 132 17.42 15.89 -3.36
N PHE A 133 16.87 14.97 -2.57
CA PHE A 133 15.75 15.27 -1.68
C PHE A 133 15.96 14.80 -0.23
N ASP A 134 17.16 14.30 0.09
CA ASP A 134 17.50 13.84 1.44
C ASP A 134 16.41 12.89 2.00
N VAL A 135 16.08 11.86 1.22
CA VAL A 135 15.03 10.90 1.59
C VAL A 135 15.55 9.95 2.67
N ALA A 136 14.74 9.75 3.70
CA ALA A 136 15.07 8.91 4.85
C ALA A 136 14.72 7.43 4.63
N ARG A 137 13.89 7.12 3.63
CA ARG A 137 13.44 5.75 3.35
C ARG A 137 12.93 5.60 1.91
N VAL A 138 13.05 4.41 1.33
CA VAL A 138 12.42 4.07 0.04
C VAL A 138 11.51 2.84 0.19
N VAL A 139 10.26 2.97 -0.25
CA VAL A 139 9.31 1.87 -0.34
C VAL A 139 9.49 1.15 -1.67
N LEU A 140 10.02 -0.08 -1.63
CA LEU A 140 10.29 -0.88 -2.82
C LEU A 140 8.99 -1.44 -3.42
N PRO A 141 8.88 -1.53 -4.75
CA PRO A 141 7.76 -2.17 -5.41
C PRO A 141 7.86 -3.71 -5.34
N ARG A 142 6.70 -4.36 -5.25
CA ARG A 142 6.51 -5.83 -5.15
C ARG A 142 6.78 -6.59 -6.46
N VAL A 143 7.49 -5.97 -7.40
CA VAL A 143 7.93 -6.59 -8.66
C VAL A 143 9.36 -7.14 -8.57
N LEU A 144 10.08 -6.79 -7.49
CA LEU A 144 11.43 -7.26 -7.22
C LEU A 144 11.41 -8.62 -6.52
N SER A 145 12.34 -9.48 -6.91
CA SER A 145 12.63 -10.74 -6.19
C SER A 145 13.30 -10.47 -4.85
N ILE A 146 13.26 -11.44 -3.94
CA ILE A 146 13.94 -11.33 -2.64
C ILE A 146 15.46 -11.15 -2.81
N HIS A 147 16.06 -11.76 -3.84
CA HIS A 147 17.48 -11.55 -4.17
C HIS A 147 17.76 -10.08 -4.55
N GLN A 148 16.93 -9.49 -5.41
CA GLN A 148 17.07 -8.08 -5.79
C GLN A 148 16.88 -7.14 -4.60
N VAL A 149 15.91 -7.42 -3.72
CA VAL A 149 15.73 -6.66 -2.48
C VAL A 149 16.97 -6.74 -1.58
N LYS A 150 17.53 -7.94 -1.38
CA LYS A 150 18.78 -8.13 -0.61
C LYS A 150 19.97 -7.40 -1.24
N GLN A 151 20.07 -7.41 -2.57
CA GLN A 151 21.13 -6.70 -3.29
C GLN A 151 21.02 -5.19 -3.06
N LEU A 152 19.82 -4.62 -3.26
CA LEU A 152 19.58 -3.20 -3.02
C LEU A 152 19.91 -2.82 -1.57
N ALA A 153 19.41 -3.60 -0.60
CA ALA A 153 19.64 -3.33 0.82
C ALA A 153 21.13 -3.31 1.22
N ARG A 154 22.01 -3.97 0.45
CA ARG A 154 23.47 -3.95 0.69
C ARG A 154 24.16 -2.72 0.10
N VAL A 155 23.66 -2.20 -1.01
CA VAL A 155 24.37 -1.15 -1.79
C VAL A 155 23.77 0.24 -1.60
N THR A 156 22.49 0.34 -1.21
CA THR A 156 21.82 1.63 -1.08
C THR A 156 22.09 2.29 0.27
N PRO A 157 22.30 3.61 0.31
CA PRO A 157 22.61 4.34 1.55
C PRO A 157 21.37 4.60 2.43
N VAL A 158 20.16 4.35 1.92
CA VAL A 158 18.90 4.66 2.59
C VAL A 158 18.20 3.38 3.06
N PRO A 159 17.58 3.40 4.25
CA PRO A 159 16.70 2.33 4.71
C PRO A 159 15.61 1.96 3.70
N LEU A 160 15.37 0.66 3.52
CA LEU A 160 14.36 0.15 2.61
C LEU A 160 13.12 -0.34 3.38
N GLU A 161 11.94 -0.10 2.80
CA GLU A 161 10.64 -0.59 3.25
C GLU A 161 10.05 -1.51 2.20
N VAL A 162 9.45 -2.61 2.64
CA VAL A 162 8.78 -3.57 1.75
C VAL A 162 7.34 -3.79 2.18
N PHE A 163 6.48 -4.12 1.23
CA PHE A 163 5.14 -4.59 1.56
C PHE A 163 5.21 -6.01 2.13
N ALA A 164 4.50 -6.22 3.24
CA ALA A 164 4.46 -7.47 3.97
C ALA A 164 3.19 -8.29 3.67
N PHE A 165 2.04 -7.62 3.66
CA PHE A 165 0.73 -8.24 3.48
C PHE A 165 -0.27 -7.32 2.78
N GLY A 166 -1.24 -7.90 2.06
CA GLY A 166 -2.38 -7.22 1.47
C GLY A 166 -2.49 -7.40 -0.05
N SER A 167 -3.50 -6.78 -0.67
CA SER A 167 -3.80 -6.96 -2.11
C SER A 167 -2.57 -6.70 -2.98
N LEU A 168 -2.23 -7.67 -3.83
CA LEU A 168 -1.13 -7.56 -4.79
C LEU A 168 -1.51 -6.67 -5.98
N CYS A 169 -0.55 -5.88 -6.47
CA CYS A 169 -0.66 -5.14 -7.73
C CYS A 169 0.24 -5.82 -8.76
N ILE A 170 -0.25 -6.01 -9.98
CA ILE A 170 0.50 -6.72 -11.04
C ILE A 170 1.29 -5.82 -11.97
N MET A 171 0.89 -4.55 -12.06
CA MET A 171 1.61 -3.59 -12.88
C MET A 171 2.84 -3.10 -12.11
N ALA A 172 3.86 -2.64 -12.83
CA ALA A 172 4.95 -1.88 -12.22
C ALA A 172 4.34 -0.79 -11.33
N GLU A 173 4.43 -0.96 -10.02
CA GLU A 173 3.65 -0.19 -9.07
C GLU A 173 3.86 1.30 -9.30
N GLY A 174 2.76 2.07 -9.34
CA GLY A 174 2.81 3.49 -9.70
C GLY A 174 2.86 3.81 -11.19
N ARG A 175 2.78 2.81 -12.09
CA ARG A 175 2.82 3.02 -13.55
C ARG A 175 1.66 2.33 -14.28
N CYS A 176 0.51 2.21 -13.63
CA CYS A 176 -0.65 1.53 -14.20
C CYS A 176 -1.39 2.42 -15.22
N TYR A 177 -1.54 1.92 -16.44
CA TYR A 177 -2.32 2.56 -17.52
C TYR A 177 -3.70 1.93 -17.75
N LEU A 178 -4.00 0.82 -17.10
CA LEU A 178 -5.24 0.05 -17.30
C LEU A 178 -6.49 0.88 -16.95
N SER A 179 -6.47 1.59 -15.83
CA SER A 179 -7.57 2.48 -15.47
C SER A 179 -7.68 3.65 -16.44
N SER A 180 -6.56 4.27 -16.84
CA SER A 180 -6.57 5.38 -17.82
C SER A 180 -7.20 4.96 -19.13
N TYR A 181 -6.90 3.75 -19.60
CA TYR A 181 -7.46 3.20 -20.81
C TYR A 181 -8.99 3.05 -20.72
N LEU A 182 -9.52 2.56 -19.59
CA LEU A 182 -10.97 2.32 -19.47
C LEU A 182 -11.80 3.52 -19.03
N THR A 183 -11.24 4.40 -18.22
CA THR A 183 -11.99 5.48 -17.56
C THR A 183 -11.55 6.87 -17.96
N GLY A 184 -10.47 6.99 -18.73
CA GLY A 184 -9.82 8.28 -19.02
C GLY A 184 -9.09 8.88 -17.82
N GLU A 185 -9.02 8.16 -16.68
CA GLU A 185 -8.43 8.67 -15.45
C GLU A 185 -7.29 7.79 -14.95
N SER A 186 -6.16 8.45 -14.65
CA SER A 186 -4.97 7.79 -14.13
C SER A 186 -5.09 7.53 -12.63
N PRO A 187 -4.85 6.29 -12.17
CA PRO A 187 -4.88 5.97 -10.75
C PRO A 187 -3.75 6.69 -10.00
N ASN A 188 -2.72 7.11 -10.73
CA ASN A 188 -1.59 7.86 -10.24
C ASN A 188 -1.92 9.31 -9.91
N THR A 189 -3.05 9.84 -10.41
CA THR A 189 -3.44 11.23 -10.20
C THR A 189 -4.76 11.34 -9.44
N VAL A 190 -5.73 10.45 -9.72
CA VAL A 190 -7.03 10.44 -9.02
C VAL A 190 -7.06 9.53 -7.79
N GLY A 191 -6.01 8.74 -7.60
CA GLY A 191 -5.82 7.91 -6.41
C GLY A 191 -6.64 6.62 -6.36
N ALA A 192 -7.29 6.18 -7.44
CA ALA A 192 -8.07 4.93 -7.45
C ALA A 192 -7.88 4.14 -8.74
N CYS A 193 -7.67 2.82 -8.63
CA CYS A 193 -7.56 1.90 -9.77
C CYS A 193 -8.87 1.73 -10.54
N SER A 194 -9.99 1.89 -9.83
CA SER A 194 -11.33 1.89 -10.39
C SER A 194 -12.10 2.99 -9.66
N PRO A 195 -12.17 4.22 -10.19
CA PRO A 195 -12.87 5.30 -9.52
C PRO A 195 -14.36 4.98 -9.41
N ALA A 196 -14.94 5.14 -8.21
CA ALA A 196 -16.30 4.67 -7.90
C ALA A 196 -17.39 5.21 -8.85
N ARG A 197 -17.21 6.39 -9.45
CA ARG A 197 -18.15 6.97 -10.41
C ARG A 197 -18.30 6.17 -11.71
N PHE A 198 -17.28 5.38 -12.07
CA PHE A 198 -17.31 4.50 -13.24
C PHE A 198 -17.71 3.08 -12.88
N VAL A 199 -17.86 2.76 -11.59
CA VAL A 199 -18.24 1.42 -11.17
C VAL A 199 -19.75 1.26 -11.29
N ARG A 200 -20.19 0.20 -11.98
CA ARG A 200 -21.59 -0.19 -12.08
C ARG A 200 -21.77 -1.63 -11.60
N TRP A 201 -22.83 -1.84 -10.84
CA TRP A 201 -23.32 -3.15 -10.42
C TRP A 201 -24.69 -3.35 -11.05
N GLN A 202 -24.87 -4.41 -11.82
CA GLN A 202 -26.09 -4.64 -12.59
C GLN A 202 -26.55 -6.08 -12.40
N GLN A 203 -27.76 -6.28 -11.88
CA GLN A 203 -28.37 -7.60 -11.87
C GLN A 203 -28.86 -7.93 -13.28
N THR A 204 -28.39 -9.05 -13.83
CA THR A 204 -28.80 -9.57 -15.14
C THR A 204 -29.39 -10.97 -14.99
N PRO A 205 -30.10 -11.50 -16.01
CA PRO A 205 -30.54 -12.90 -16.00
C PRO A 205 -29.39 -13.92 -15.87
N GLN A 206 -28.15 -13.52 -16.15
CA GLN A 206 -26.97 -14.37 -16.08
C GLN A 206 -26.20 -14.26 -14.74
N GLY A 207 -26.62 -13.36 -13.84
CA GLY A 207 -25.99 -13.09 -12.56
C GLY A 207 -25.72 -11.60 -12.32
N LEU A 208 -25.04 -11.31 -11.21
CA LEU A 208 -24.61 -9.95 -10.86
C LEU A 208 -23.38 -9.57 -11.69
N GLU A 209 -23.50 -8.58 -12.56
CA GLU A 209 -22.36 -8.03 -13.30
C GLU A 209 -21.71 -6.87 -12.54
N SER A 210 -20.38 -6.91 -12.45
CA SER A 210 -19.55 -5.77 -12.06
C SER A 210 -18.86 -5.20 -13.28
N ARG A 211 -18.98 -3.88 -13.44
CA ARG A 211 -18.49 -3.17 -14.62
C ARG A 211 -17.67 -1.96 -14.21
N LEU A 212 -16.67 -1.66 -15.04
CA LEU A 212 -15.90 -0.44 -14.97
C LEU A 212 -16.08 0.30 -16.29
N ASN A 213 -16.74 1.46 -16.22
CA ASN A 213 -17.30 2.12 -17.40
C ASN A 213 -18.22 1.12 -18.16
N GLU A 214 -18.08 1.01 -19.47
CA GLU A 214 -18.87 0.08 -20.30
C GLU A 214 -18.29 -1.36 -20.33
N VAL A 215 -17.17 -1.62 -19.65
CA VAL A 215 -16.47 -2.92 -19.72
C VAL A 215 -16.93 -3.86 -18.62
N LEU A 216 -17.25 -5.10 -18.99
CA LEU A 216 -17.57 -6.18 -18.05
C LEU A 216 -16.27 -6.63 -17.38
N ILE A 217 -16.19 -6.46 -16.06
CA ILE A 217 -15.04 -6.91 -15.28
C ILE A 217 -15.28 -8.32 -14.79
N ASP A 218 -16.48 -8.58 -14.28
CA ASP A 218 -16.85 -9.90 -13.78
C ASP A 218 -18.37 -10.10 -13.72
N ARG A 219 -18.80 -11.36 -13.71
CA ARG A 219 -20.17 -11.79 -13.48
C ARG A 219 -20.20 -12.86 -12.39
N TYR A 220 -20.92 -12.58 -11.31
CA TYR A 220 -21.03 -13.42 -10.14
C TYR A 220 -22.36 -14.19 -10.11
N GLN A 221 -22.31 -15.45 -9.68
CA GLN A 221 -23.51 -16.26 -9.43
C GLN A 221 -24.06 -16.02 -8.01
N ASP A 222 -25.27 -16.53 -7.75
CA ASP A 222 -25.88 -16.43 -6.42
C ASP A 222 -25.00 -17.10 -5.35
N GLY A 223 -24.71 -16.37 -4.27
CA GLY A 223 -23.86 -16.83 -3.18
C GLY A 223 -22.35 -16.63 -3.39
N GLU A 224 -21.92 -16.16 -4.57
CA GLU A 224 -20.52 -15.81 -4.82
C GLU A 224 -20.20 -14.42 -4.27
N ASN A 225 -19.02 -14.27 -3.64
CA ASN A 225 -18.57 -12.98 -3.13
C ASN A 225 -18.10 -12.07 -4.27
N ALA A 226 -18.82 -10.97 -4.45
CA ALA A 226 -18.47 -9.97 -5.45
C ALA A 226 -17.28 -9.11 -5.02
N GLY A 227 -16.19 -9.17 -5.77
CA GLY A 227 -14.99 -8.34 -5.58
C GLY A 227 -15.16 -6.94 -6.18
N TYR A 228 -14.49 -5.94 -5.62
CA TYR A 228 -14.49 -4.59 -6.19
C TYR A 228 -13.91 -4.62 -7.62
N PRO A 229 -14.61 -4.05 -8.62
CA PRO A 229 -14.29 -4.26 -10.04
C PRO A 229 -12.98 -3.59 -10.41
N THR A 230 -11.89 -4.34 -10.28
CA THR A 230 -10.53 -3.92 -10.60
C THR A 230 -10.13 -4.60 -11.90
N LEU A 231 -9.79 -3.83 -12.93
CA LEU A 231 -9.53 -4.37 -14.28
C LEU A 231 -8.50 -5.50 -14.28
N CYS A 232 -7.42 -5.39 -13.53
CA CYS A 232 -6.40 -6.44 -13.49
C CYS A 232 -6.84 -7.75 -12.80
N LYS A 233 -8.02 -7.78 -12.19
CA LYS A 233 -8.52 -8.93 -11.41
C LYS A 233 -9.86 -9.46 -11.91
N GLY A 234 -10.36 -8.95 -13.04
CA GLY A 234 -11.59 -9.46 -13.65
C GLY A 234 -11.42 -10.85 -14.26
N ARG A 235 -12.55 -11.46 -14.64
CA ARG A 235 -12.61 -12.71 -15.41
C ARG A 235 -12.92 -12.38 -16.87
N TYR A 236 -12.02 -12.79 -17.78
CA TYR A 236 -12.08 -12.48 -19.20
C TYR A 236 -12.21 -13.76 -20.02
N LEU A 237 -12.87 -13.65 -21.19
CA LEU A 237 -12.95 -14.73 -22.17
C LEU A 237 -11.71 -14.64 -23.08
N VAL A 238 -10.81 -15.62 -22.97
CA VAL A 238 -9.60 -15.73 -23.79
C VAL A 238 -9.62 -17.11 -24.44
N ASP A 239 -9.59 -17.17 -25.77
CA ASP A 239 -9.63 -18.41 -26.56
C ASP A 239 -10.76 -19.38 -26.16
N GLY A 240 -11.93 -18.83 -25.81
CA GLY A 240 -13.12 -19.59 -25.44
C GLY A 240 -13.23 -19.94 -23.95
N GLU A 241 -12.19 -19.72 -23.16
CA GLU A 241 -12.16 -20.02 -21.73
C GLU A 241 -12.30 -18.75 -20.88
N ARG A 242 -13.09 -18.83 -19.80
CA ARG A 242 -13.28 -17.71 -18.87
C ARG A 242 -12.49 -17.91 -17.60
N TYR A 243 -11.51 -17.05 -17.36
CA TYR A 243 -10.66 -17.10 -16.16
C TYR A 243 -10.04 -15.72 -15.86
N HIS A 244 -9.31 -15.61 -14.75
CA HIS A 244 -8.54 -14.42 -14.41
C HIS A 244 -7.30 -14.29 -15.31
N ALA A 245 -7.49 -13.72 -16.50
CA ALA A 245 -6.44 -13.67 -17.53
C ALA A 245 -5.23 -12.80 -17.18
N LEU A 246 -5.38 -11.88 -16.22
CA LEU A 246 -4.32 -10.95 -15.80
C LEU A 246 -3.73 -11.34 -14.45
N GLU A 247 -4.58 -11.41 -13.42
CA GLU A 247 -4.19 -11.81 -12.07
C GLU A 247 -5.39 -12.31 -11.30
N GLU A 248 -5.17 -13.31 -10.46
CA GLU A 248 -6.21 -13.78 -9.57
C GLU A 248 -6.42 -12.82 -8.38
N PRO A 249 -7.62 -12.78 -7.79
CA PRO A 249 -7.82 -12.10 -6.51
C PRO A 249 -6.97 -12.79 -5.44
N THR A 250 -5.77 -12.29 -5.20
CA THR A 250 -4.81 -12.83 -4.22
C THR A 250 -4.15 -11.71 -3.42
N SER A 251 -3.67 -12.06 -2.23
CA SER A 251 -2.92 -11.15 -1.35
C SER A 251 -1.47 -11.58 -1.19
N LEU A 252 -0.57 -10.61 -1.16
CA LEU A 252 0.80 -10.84 -0.73
C LEU A 252 0.77 -11.31 0.74
N ASN A 253 1.56 -12.31 1.07
CA ASN A 253 1.87 -12.69 2.46
C ASN A 253 3.31 -13.13 2.58
N THR A 254 4.17 -12.30 3.17
CA THR A 254 5.62 -12.55 3.29
C THR A 254 6.04 -13.00 4.69
N LEU A 255 5.12 -13.51 5.51
CA LEU A 255 5.43 -13.92 6.88
C LEU A 255 6.61 -14.91 6.94
N GLU A 256 6.66 -15.85 6.00
CA GLU A 256 7.76 -16.83 5.84
C GLU A 256 9.12 -16.18 5.56
N LEU A 257 9.14 -15.00 4.91
CA LEU A 257 10.36 -14.30 4.53
C LEU A 257 10.90 -13.39 5.62
N LEU A 258 10.24 -13.29 6.78
CA LEU A 258 10.66 -12.41 7.88
C LEU A 258 12.15 -12.56 8.27
N PRO A 259 12.71 -13.79 8.42
CA PRO A 259 14.12 -13.95 8.75
C PRO A 259 15.05 -13.39 7.67
N GLU A 260 14.69 -13.57 6.40
CA GLU A 260 15.46 -13.07 5.26
C GLU A 260 15.42 -11.54 5.17
N LEU A 261 14.25 -10.94 5.41
CA LEU A 261 14.06 -9.49 5.44
C LEU A 261 14.82 -8.87 6.62
N LEU A 262 14.80 -9.53 7.79
CA LEU A 262 15.53 -9.08 8.97
C LEU A 262 17.04 -9.14 8.75
N ALA A 263 17.56 -10.26 8.21
CA ALA A 263 18.97 -10.41 7.87
C ALA A 263 19.45 -9.44 6.79
N ALA A 264 18.54 -8.99 5.91
CA ALA A 264 18.81 -7.98 4.90
C ALA A 264 18.73 -6.54 5.42
N ASN A 265 18.51 -6.33 6.73
CA ASN A 265 18.33 -5.01 7.34
C ASN A 265 17.18 -4.19 6.73
N ILE A 266 16.11 -4.85 6.28
CA ILE A 266 14.89 -4.15 5.87
C ILE A 266 14.30 -3.43 7.08
N ALA A 267 14.17 -2.12 6.96
CA ALA A 267 13.89 -1.25 8.10
C ALA A 267 12.41 -1.34 8.52
N SER A 268 11.51 -1.51 7.55
CA SER A 268 10.06 -1.49 7.76
C SER A 268 9.35 -2.53 6.91
N VAL A 269 8.35 -3.17 7.51
CA VAL A 269 7.37 -3.99 6.82
C VAL A 269 6.02 -3.28 6.83
N LYS A 270 5.49 -3.05 5.63
CA LYS A 270 4.26 -2.29 5.41
C LYS A 270 3.09 -3.19 5.10
N ILE A 271 2.01 -3.01 5.84
CA ILE A 271 0.73 -3.67 5.57
C ILE A 271 -0.07 -2.79 4.61
N GLU A 272 -0.59 -3.36 3.52
CA GLU A 272 -1.50 -2.64 2.63
C GLU A 272 -2.96 -2.83 3.06
N GLY A 273 -3.78 -1.79 2.87
CA GLY A 273 -5.22 -1.89 3.06
C GLY A 273 -5.86 -0.71 3.79
N ARG A 274 -5.53 0.54 3.44
CA ARG A 274 -6.20 1.72 4.06
C ARG A 274 -7.72 1.70 3.97
N GLN A 275 -8.27 1.03 2.97
CA GLN A 275 -9.71 0.86 2.78
C GLN A 275 -10.34 -0.29 3.59
N ARG A 276 -9.55 -1.03 4.35
CA ARG A 276 -10.03 -2.18 5.12
C ARG A 276 -10.64 -1.73 6.46
N SER A 277 -11.45 -2.60 7.04
CA SER A 277 -12.14 -2.33 8.29
C SER A 277 -11.18 -2.28 9.48
N PRO A 278 -11.55 -1.65 10.61
CA PRO A 278 -10.77 -1.70 11.84
C PRO A 278 -10.51 -3.14 12.32
N ALA A 279 -11.45 -4.07 12.09
CA ALA A 279 -11.29 -5.48 12.44
C ALA A 279 -10.17 -6.17 11.65
N TYR A 280 -10.08 -5.89 10.34
CA TYR A 280 -8.95 -6.34 9.52
C TYR A 280 -7.63 -5.78 10.05
N VAL A 281 -7.58 -4.46 10.28
CA VAL A 281 -6.35 -3.79 10.72
C VAL A 281 -5.89 -4.33 12.07
N SER A 282 -6.80 -4.53 13.02
CA SER A 282 -6.50 -5.11 14.34
C SER A 282 -5.85 -6.50 14.22
N GLN A 283 -6.48 -7.41 13.48
CA GLN A 283 -6.01 -8.79 13.38
C GLN A 283 -4.68 -8.89 12.64
N VAL A 284 -4.55 -8.19 11.51
CA VAL A 284 -3.31 -8.20 10.72
C VAL A 284 -2.17 -7.57 11.51
N ALA A 285 -2.39 -6.42 12.17
CA ALA A 285 -1.38 -5.79 13.01
C ALA A 285 -0.92 -6.73 14.14
N LYS A 286 -1.88 -7.38 14.83
CA LYS A 286 -1.60 -8.32 15.91
C LYS A 286 -0.75 -9.50 15.45
N VAL A 287 -1.14 -10.15 14.35
CA VAL A 287 -0.40 -11.28 13.77
C VAL A 287 1.01 -10.86 13.38
N TRP A 288 1.16 -9.75 12.66
CA TRP A 288 2.47 -9.27 12.21
C TRP A 288 3.36 -8.84 13.37
N ARG A 289 2.81 -8.18 14.40
CA ARG A 289 3.57 -7.83 15.61
C ARG A 289 4.14 -9.09 16.27
N GLN A 290 3.29 -10.10 16.50
CA GLN A 290 3.71 -11.37 17.09
C GLN A 290 4.78 -12.07 16.24
N ALA A 291 4.60 -12.08 14.92
CA ALA A 291 5.55 -12.68 13.99
C ALA A 291 6.92 -11.96 14.00
N ILE A 292 6.92 -10.62 13.98
CA ILE A 292 8.15 -9.82 14.04
C ILE A 292 8.86 -10.03 15.39
N ASP A 293 8.13 -9.97 16.51
CA ASP A 293 8.72 -10.17 17.84
C ASP A 293 9.33 -11.56 17.98
N ARG A 294 8.63 -12.59 17.49
CA ARG A 294 9.14 -13.96 17.47
C ARG A 294 10.39 -14.09 16.60
N CYS A 295 10.39 -13.49 15.42
CA CYS A 295 11.52 -13.52 14.50
C CYS A 295 12.73 -12.80 15.07
N ILE A 296 12.55 -11.64 15.71
CA ILE A 296 13.66 -10.90 16.35
C ILE A 296 14.25 -11.68 17.53
N ALA A 297 13.41 -12.36 18.31
CA ALA A 297 13.86 -13.13 19.47
C ALA A 297 14.64 -14.40 19.09
N ASP A 298 14.24 -15.09 18.02
CA ASP A 298 14.91 -16.30 17.52
C ASP A 298 14.77 -16.43 16.00
N PRO A 299 15.62 -15.72 15.22
CA PRO A 299 15.53 -15.72 13.76
C PRO A 299 15.83 -17.08 13.15
N GLN A 300 16.70 -17.89 13.78
CA GLN A 300 17.17 -19.17 13.24
C GLN A 300 16.11 -20.26 13.32
N ASN A 301 15.26 -20.23 14.36
CA ASN A 301 14.14 -21.17 14.53
C ASN A 301 12.77 -20.53 14.27
N TYR A 302 12.74 -19.40 13.55
CA TYR A 302 11.49 -18.78 13.17
C TYR A 302 10.74 -19.64 12.15
N ALA A 303 9.46 -19.88 12.42
CA ALA A 303 8.51 -20.41 11.47
C ALA A 303 7.14 -19.76 11.71
N PRO A 304 6.37 -19.44 10.65
CA PRO A 304 4.99 -19.00 10.81
C PRO A 304 4.14 -20.02 11.57
N GLN A 305 3.37 -19.54 12.55
CA GLN A 305 2.38 -20.38 13.22
C GLN A 305 1.19 -20.63 12.30
N ALA A 306 0.63 -21.84 12.33
CA ALA A 306 -0.54 -22.20 11.52
C ALA A 306 -1.72 -21.23 11.73
N VAL A 307 -1.96 -20.83 12.98
CA VAL A 307 -3.03 -19.88 13.33
C VAL A 307 -2.83 -18.50 12.69
N TRP A 308 -1.57 -18.05 12.50
CA TRP A 308 -1.27 -16.80 11.80
C TRP A 308 -1.60 -16.92 10.32
N MET A 309 -1.19 -18.01 9.70
CA MET A 309 -1.46 -18.27 8.28
C MET A 309 -2.95 -18.40 7.99
N GLU A 310 -3.70 -19.09 8.85
CA GLU A 310 -5.17 -19.20 8.77
C GLU A 310 -5.84 -17.83 8.91
N THR A 311 -5.45 -17.05 9.92
CA THR A 311 -6.01 -15.70 10.16
C THR A 311 -5.76 -14.78 8.98
N LEU A 312 -4.53 -14.75 8.45
CA LEU A 312 -4.18 -13.92 7.29
C LEU A 312 -4.86 -14.43 6.01
N GLY A 313 -4.96 -15.75 5.83
CA GLY A 313 -5.65 -16.38 4.70
C GLY A 313 -7.14 -15.99 4.64
N ALA A 314 -7.84 -16.04 5.77
CA ALA A 314 -9.24 -15.62 5.88
C ALA A 314 -9.48 -14.14 5.55
N MET A 315 -8.44 -13.30 5.68
CA MET A 315 -8.48 -11.86 5.37
C MET A 315 -7.98 -11.52 3.98
N SER A 316 -7.47 -12.51 3.25
CA SER A 316 -6.88 -12.31 1.93
C SER A 316 -7.96 -12.21 0.87
N GLU A 317 -7.68 -11.40 -0.13
CA GLU A 317 -8.49 -11.36 -1.35
C GLU A 317 -8.55 -12.75 -1.99
N GLY A 318 -9.75 -13.16 -2.42
CA GLY A 318 -9.99 -14.50 -2.95
C GLY A 318 -9.65 -15.64 -1.97
N THR A 319 -9.49 -15.34 -0.67
CA THR A 319 -9.07 -16.29 0.37
C THR A 319 -7.77 -17.04 0.05
N GLN A 320 -6.88 -16.41 -0.72
CA GLN A 320 -5.61 -16.99 -1.13
C GLN A 320 -4.45 -16.01 -0.98
N THR A 321 -3.25 -16.57 -0.78
CA THR A 321 -2.03 -15.79 -0.61
C THR A 321 -0.94 -16.22 -1.56
N THR A 322 -0.03 -15.30 -1.85
CA THR A 322 1.14 -15.52 -2.69
C THR A 322 2.35 -14.79 -2.13
N LEU A 323 3.55 -15.25 -2.47
CA LEU A 323 4.79 -14.50 -2.30
C LEU A 323 5.04 -13.52 -3.46
N GLY A 324 4.21 -13.56 -4.51
CA GLY A 324 4.36 -12.71 -5.69
C GLY A 324 5.76 -12.84 -6.30
N ALA A 325 6.37 -11.70 -6.65
CA ALA A 325 7.69 -11.68 -7.26
C ALA A 325 8.82 -12.17 -6.34
N TYR A 326 8.61 -12.26 -5.02
CA TYR A 326 9.63 -12.75 -4.09
C TYR A 326 9.97 -14.22 -4.34
N HIS A 327 9.03 -15.00 -4.87
CA HIS A 327 9.21 -16.43 -5.12
C HIS A 327 9.09 -16.73 -6.62
N ARG A 328 10.23 -16.73 -7.31
CA ARG A 328 10.33 -17.19 -8.70
C ARG A 328 10.94 -18.58 -8.72
N LYS A 329 10.11 -19.62 -8.87
CA LYS A 329 10.57 -21.03 -8.98
C LYS A 329 11.49 -21.30 -10.19
N TRP A 330 11.58 -20.36 -11.13
CA TRP A 330 12.32 -20.50 -12.40
C TRP A 330 13.68 -19.80 -12.40
N GLN A 331 14.09 -19.20 -11.27
CA GLN A 331 15.40 -18.54 -11.12
C GLN A 331 16.44 -19.42 -10.46
#